data_AF-A0A537MB13-F1
#
_entry.id   AF-A0A537MB13-F1
#
_cell.length_a   1.000
_cell.length_b   1.000
_cell.length_c   1.000
_cell.angle_alpha   90.00
_cell.angle_beta   90.00
_cell.angle_gamma   90.00
#
_symmetry.space_group_name_H-M   'P 1'
#
loop_
_entity.id
_entity.type
_entity.pdbx_description
1 polymer ?
#
loop_
_entity_poly.entity_id
_entity_poly.type
_entity_poly.pdbx_seq_one_letter_code
_entity_poly.pdbx_strand_id
1 'polypeptide(L)' 'MKRLSFRLSQAVAGGRAAKAAPESRGVVLERLLRKRAAAYQAGLDDQEQMLRDQIRWSLPIERDPEATPDDPA' A
#
# COMPACT_ATOMS: atom_id res chain seq x y z
N MET A 1 -28.70 8.54 -12.99
CA MET A 1 -27.83 8.05 -11.88
C MET A 1 -27.54 6.54 -11.91
N LYS A 2 -28.52 5.62 -12.07
CA LYS A 2 -28.29 4.15 -12.02
C LYS A 2 -27.21 3.57 -12.97
N ARG A 3 -26.99 4.18 -14.15
CA ARG A 3 -25.96 3.69 -15.11
C ARG A 3 -24.53 4.05 -14.70
N LEU A 4 -24.33 5.17 -14.00
CA LEU A 4 -23.02 5.60 -13.50
C LEU A 4 -22.54 4.72 -12.35
N SER A 5 -23.44 4.42 -11.41
CA SER A 5 -23.13 3.53 -10.28
C SER A 5 -22.81 2.11 -10.74
N PHE A 6 -23.54 1.56 -11.73
CA PHE A 6 -23.25 0.24 -12.29
C PHE A 6 -21.88 0.18 -12.98
N ARG A 7 -21.56 1.18 -13.81
CA ARG A 7 -20.26 1.26 -14.49
C ARG A 7 -19.10 1.43 -13.52
N LEU A 8 -19.28 2.21 -12.46
CA LEU A 8 -18.29 2.36 -11.40
C LEU A 8 -18.07 1.03 -10.65
N SER A 9 -19.15 0.35 -10.24
CA SER A 9 -19.05 -0.95 -9.58
C SER A 9 -18.38 -2.00 -10.47
N GLN A 10 -18.69 -2.02 -11.78
CA GLN A 10 -18.06 -2.92 -12.74
C GLN A 10 -16.58 -2.61 -12.94
N ALA A 11 -16.20 -1.32 -13.00
CA ALA A 11 -14.80 -0.90 -13.10
C ALA A 11 -13.99 -1.26 -11.84
N VAL A 12 -14.59 -1.08 -10.65
CA VAL A 12 -13.97 -1.45 -9.37
C VAL A 12 -13.81 -2.98 -9.25
N ALA A 13 -14.84 -3.74 -9.62
CA ALA A 13 -14.79 -5.21 -9.60
C ALA A 13 -13.77 -5.75 -10.61
N GLY A 14 -13.77 -5.22 -11.83
CA GLY A 14 -12.80 -5.57 -12.87
C GLY A 14 -11.36 -5.23 -12.47
N GLY A 15 -11.13 -4.06 -11.86
CA GLY A 15 -9.81 -3.65 -11.38
C GLY A 15 -9.26 -4.50 -10.22
N ARG A 16 -10.14 -5.14 -9.43
CA ARG A 16 -9.75 -6.09 -8.37
C ARG A 16 -9.52 -7.50 -8.92
N ALA A 17 -10.31 -7.95 -9.88
CA ALA A 17 -10.20 -9.29 -10.48
C ALA A 17 -9.02 -9.43 -11.46
N ALA A 18 -8.63 -8.35 -12.13
CA ALA A 18 -7.56 -8.38 -13.14
C ALA A 18 -6.14 -8.24 -12.58
N LYS A 19 -5.97 -7.96 -11.28
CA LYS A 19 -4.63 -7.81 -10.69
C LYS A 19 -4.12 -9.16 -10.22
N ALA A 20 -3.26 -9.77 -11.04
CA ALA A 20 -2.35 -10.82 -10.59
C ALA A 20 -1.70 -10.43 -9.25
N ALA A 21 -1.50 -11.43 -8.39
CA ALA A 21 -0.80 -11.25 -7.14
C ALA A 21 0.53 -10.50 -7.40
N PRO A 22 0.84 -9.47 -6.60
CA PRO A 22 2.04 -8.68 -6.83
C PRO A 22 3.27 -9.59 -6.78
N GLU A 23 4.11 -9.50 -7.81
CA GLU A 23 5.30 -10.35 -8.01
C GLU A 23 6.33 -10.22 -6.89
N SER A 24 6.36 -9.08 -6.20
CA SER A 24 7.25 -8.84 -5.06
C SER A 24 6.71 -7.77 -4.11
N ARG A 25 7.28 -7.71 -2.89
CA ARG A 25 7.02 -6.64 -1.92
C ARG A 25 7.38 -5.26 -2.47
N GLY A 26 8.45 -5.17 -3.26
CA GLY A 26 8.85 -3.91 -3.92
C GLY A 26 7.77 -3.37 -4.86
N VAL A 27 7.12 -4.25 -5.63
CA VAL A 27 6.00 -3.87 -6.50
C VAL A 27 4.80 -3.37 -5.70
N VAL A 28 4.55 -3.93 -4.51
CA VAL A 28 3.49 -3.43 -3.61
C VAL A 28 3.82 -2.04 -3.10
N LEU A 29 5.06 -1.82 -2.64
CA LEU A 29 5.51 -0.53 -2.12
C LEU A 29 5.44 0.55 -3.19
N GLU A 30 5.93 0.27 -4.40
CA GLU A 30 5.86 1.19 -5.54
C GLU A 30 4.40 1.61 -5.83
N ARG A 31 3.47 0.65 -5.86
CA ARG A 31 2.04 0.91 -6.07
C ARG A 31 1.44 1.78 -4.97
N LEU A 32 1.82 1.56 -3.70
CA LEU A 32 1.36 2.38 -2.57
C LEU A 32 1.90 3.81 -2.66
N LEU A 33 3.18 3.98 -3.00
CA LEU A 33 3.80 5.30 -3.19
C LEU A 33 3.13 6.08 -4.32
N ARG A 34 2.85 5.45 -5.48
CA ARG A 34 2.11 6.07 -6.58
C ARG A 34 0.71 6.52 -6.16
N LYS A 35 -0.01 5.68 -5.39
CA LYS A 35 -1.35 6.04 -4.87
C LYS A 35 -1.28 7.23 -3.91
N ARG A 36 -0.27 7.27 -3.04
CA ARG A 36 -0.06 8.37 -2.09
C ARG A 36 0.22 9.69 -2.84
N ALA A 37 1.06 9.66 -3.86
CA ALA A 37 1.32 10.84 -4.70
C ALA A 37 0.04 11.37 -5.35
N ALA A 38 -0.81 10.49 -5.88
CA ALA A 38 -2.10 10.87 -6.44
C ALA A 38 -3.07 11.45 -5.38
N ALA A 39 -3.12 10.87 -4.18
CA ALA A 39 -3.95 11.38 -3.08
C ALA A 39 -3.49 12.79 -2.63
N TYR A 40 -2.18 12.99 -2.49
CA TYR A 40 -1.60 14.29 -2.17
C TYR A 40 -1.92 15.34 -3.24
N GLN A 41 -1.75 15.01 -4.52
CA GLN A 41 -2.07 15.91 -5.63
C GLN A 41 -3.56 16.28 -5.70
N ALA A 42 -4.44 15.38 -5.24
CA ALA A 42 -5.88 15.59 -5.21
C ALA A 42 -6.37 16.27 -3.91
N GLY A 43 -5.49 16.58 -2.95
CA GLY A 43 -5.87 17.15 -1.64
C GLY A 43 -6.71 16.21 -0.77
N LEU A 44 -6.54 14.89 -0.93
CA LEU A 44 -7.27 13.87 -0.18
C LEU A 44 -6.50 13.48 1.09
N ASP A 45 -6.46 14.38 2.08
CA ASP A 45 -5.58 14.28 3.25
C ASP A 45 -5.79 13.00 4.07
N ASP A 46 -7.04 12.62 4.35
CA ASP A 46 -7.35 11.39 5.10
C ASP A 46 -6.84 10.14 4.38
N GLN A 47 -6.98 10.13 3.05
CA GLN A 47 -6.53 9.01 2.21
C GLN A 47 -5.00 8.99 2.12
N GLU A 48 -4.37 10.16 2.05
CA GLU A 48 -2.91 10.31 2.07
C GLU A 48 -2.33 9.77 3.38
N GLN A 49 -2.93 10.14 4.52
CA GLN A 49 -2.53 9.69 5.85
C GLN A 49 -2.67 8.16 5.99
N MET A 50 -3.83 7.60 5.61
CA MET A 50 -4.03 6.14 5.63
C MET A 50 -2.98 5.39 4.79
N LEU A 51 -2.62 5.93 3.62
CA LEU A 51 -1.59 5.34 2.76
C LEU A 51 -0.19 5.44 3.38
N ARG A 52 0.14 6.52 4.11
CA ARG A 52 1.39 6.63 4.86
C ARG A 52 1.51 5.54 5.92
N ASP A 53 0.45 5.32 6.69
CA ASP A 53 0.45 4.33 7.75
C ASP A 53 0.60 2.91 7.19
N GLN A 54 -0.11 2.62 6.09
CA GLN A 54 0.05 1.35 5.37
C GLN A 54 1.47 1.16 4.83
N ILE A 55 2.09 2.21 4.28
CA ILE A 55 3.49 2.16 3.82
C ILE A 55 4.41 1.87 5.00
N ARG A 56 4.25 2.58 6.13
CA ARG A 56 5.07 2.41 7.33
C ARG A 56 5.02 0.96 7.85
N TRP A 57 3.82 0.36 7.91
CA TRP A 57 3.67 -1.04 8.29
C TRP A 57 4.25 -2.02 7.26
N SER A 58 4.42 -1.59 6.01
CA SER A 58 4.99 -2.42 4.94
C SER A 58 6.52 -2.32 4.82
N LEU A 59 7.21 -1.51 5.63
CA LEU A 59 8.67 -1.44 5.63
C LEU A 59 9.28 -2.51 6.57
N PRO A 60 10.44 -3.10 6.22
CA PRO A 60 11.14 -3.99 7.12
C PRO A 60 11.63 -3.22 8.36
N ILE A 61 11.50 -3.84 9.53
CA ILE A 61 12.19 -3.38 10.73
C ILE A 61 13.62 -3.90 10.59
N GLU A 62 14.57 -3.01 10.33
CA GLU A 62 15.99 -3.35 10.47
C GLU A 62 16.22 -3.72 11.94
N ARG A 63 16.47 -5.00 12.20
CA ARG A 63 16.97 -5.47 13.49
C ARG A 63 18.47 -5.41 13.38
N ASP A 64 19.08 -4.56 14.18
CA ASP A 64 20.53 -4.45 14.25
C ASP A 64 21.11 -5.84 14.59
N PRO A 65 21.93 -6.44 13.72
CA PRO A 65 22.48 -7.79 13.95
C PRO A 65 23.46 -7.83 15.13
N GLU A 66 23.88 -6.67 15.65
CA GLU A 66 24.82 -6.55 16.77
C GLU A 66 24.16 -6.64 18.16
N ALA A 67 22.83 -6.80 18.23
CA ALA A 67 22.17 -7.29 19.43
C ALA A 67 22.46 -8.80 19.61
N THR A 68 23.73 -9.11 19.84
CA THR A 68 24.20 -10.43 20.29
C THR A 68 23.52 -10.69 21.63
N PRO A 69 22.74 -11.78 21.79
CA PRO A 69 22.26 -12.15 23.11
C PRO A 69 23.50 -12.44 23.96
N ASP A 70 23.65 -11.75 25.09
CA ASP A 70 24.68 -12.00 26.09
C ASP A 70 24.88 -13.52 26.28
N ASP A 71 26.07 -14.01 25.96
CA ASP A 71 26.54 -15.34 26.34
C ASP A 71 26.58 -15.41 27.87
N PRO A 72 25.80 -16.29 28.54
CA PRO A 72 26.07 -16.59 29.93
C PRO A 72 27.28 -17.54 30.01
N ALA A 73 28.33 -17.05 30.68
CA ALA A 73 29.50 -17.83 31.10
C ALA A 73 29.14 -18.93 32.12
#